data_AF-A0A2I1GX12-F1
#
_entry.id   AF-A0A2I1GX12-F1
#
_cell.length_a   1.000
_cell.length_b   1.000
_cell.length_c   1.000
_cell.angle_alpha   90.00
_cell.angle_beta   90.00
_cell.angle_gamma   90.00
#
_symmetry.space_group_name_H-M   'P 1'
#
loop_
_entity.id
_entity.type
_entity.pdbx_description
1 polymer ?
#
loop_
_entity_poly.entity_id
_entity_poly.type
_entity_poly.pdbx_seq_one_letter_code
_entity_poly.pdbx_strand_id
1 'polypeptide(L)'
;MEISNNFIKALIPQLVIYLQIIKESGLEQNDDKSNIVEEIIKTLLTINTVANESQKSLVIAVILPTLINLLENPPLESYYQLPQLHTISVKHILSLATSQPLNFKEAIGLLSPQLKTKLESAIRFNVLQEQATQQRLQQERERKVNEQLELSKGPSIVLKNDFSDFSGFS
;
A
#
# COMPACT_ATOMS: atom_id res chain seq x y z
N MET A 1 20.87 17.24 26.76
CA MET A 1 19.90 17.51 25.67
C MET A 1 20.54 18.17 24.45
N GLU A 2 21.56 19.02 24.60
CA GLU A 2 22.20 19.72 23.47
C GLU A 2 22.85 18.78 22.45
N ILE A 3 23.57 17.75 22.91
CA ILE A 3 24.17 16.72 22.05
C ILE A 3 23.09 16.00 21.21
N SER A 4 22.00 15.54 21.84
CA SER A 4 20.89 14.87 21.15
C SER A 4 20.25 15.76 20.08
N ASN A 5 20.03 17.04 20.37
CA ASN A 5 19.49 17.99 19.38
C ASN A 5 20.45 18.21 18.20
N ASN A 6 21.76 18.31 18.46
CA ASN A 6 22.76 18.45 17.41
C ASN A 6 22.84 17.19 16.54
N PHE A 7 22.74 16.00 17.15
CA PHE A 7 22.65 14.73 16.43
C PHE A 7 21.41 14.66 15.55
N ILE A 8 20.23 15.02 16.05
CA ILE A 8 18.99 15.02 15.26
C ILE A 8 19.11 15.99 14.07
N LYS A 9 19.62 17.21 14.30
CA LYS A 9 19.83 18.21 13.25
C LYS A 9 20.83 17.77 12.19
N ALA A 10 21.84 16.99 12.56
CA ALA A 10 22.81 16.44 11.62
C ALA A 10 22.28 15.19 10.89
N LEU A 11 21.52 14.33 11.58
CA LEU A 11 21.09 13.04 11.06
C LEU A 11 19.90 13.14 10.09
N ILE A 12 18.86 13.91 10.43
CA ILE A 12 17.63 14.00 9.61
C ILE A 12 17.96 14.35 8.14
N PRO A 13 18.75 15.40 7.85
CA PRO A 13 19.06 15.75 6.47
C PRO A 13 19.75 14.61 5.71
N GLN A 14 20.66 13.87 6.36
CA GLN A 14 21.38 12.75 5.74
C GLN A 14 20.44 11.60 5.40
N LEU A 15 19.49 11.29 6.28
CA LEU A 15 18.46 10.28 6.03
C LEU A 15 17.57 10.66 4.85
N VAL A 16 17.14 11.92 4.78
CA VAL A 16 16.31 12.44 3.66
C VAL A 16 17.09 12.37 2.34
N ILE A 17 18.37 12.78 2.34
CA ILE A 17 19.24 12.70 1.15
C ILE A 17 19.41 11.25 0.70
N TYR A 18 19.65 10.32 1.63
CA TYR A 18 19.78 8.92 1.28
C TYR A 18 18.52 8.36 0.63
N LEU A 19 17.33 8.66 1.18
CA LEU A 19 16.06 8.25 0.58
C LEU A 19 15.88 8.80 -0.84
N GLN A 20 16.35 10.02 -1.09
CA GLN A 20 16.29 10.65 -2.41
C GLN A 20 17.25 9.97 -3.40
N ILE A 21 18.48 9.66 -2.98
CA ILE A 21 19.45 8.91 -3.81
C ILE A 21 18.88 7.54 -4.19
N ILE A 22 18.27 6.84 -3.23
CA ILE A 22 17.65 5.53 -3.47
C ILE A 22 16.47 5.64 -4.44
N LYS A 23 15.66 6.70 -4.32
CA LYS A 23 14.58 6.97 -5.28
C LYS A 23 15.12 7.13 -6.70
N GLU A 24 16.20 7.89 -6.86
CA GLU A 24 16.82 8.18 -8.15
C GLU A 24 17.53 6.97 -8.75
N SER A 25 18.14 6.11 -7.93
CA SER A 25 18.77 4.88 -8.39
C SER A 25 17.77 3.78 -8.77
N GLY A 26 16.52 3.89 -8.30
CA GLY A 26 15.52 2.84 -8.39
C GLY A 26 15.75 1.73 -7.36
N LEU A 27 14.65 1.17 -6.86
CA LEU A 27 14.63 -0.02 -6.02
C LEU A 27 13.99 -1.17 -6.79
N GLU A 28 14.73 -2.25 -6.98
CA GLU A 28 14.19 -3.50 -7.50
C GLU A 28 13.38 -4.23 -6.44
N GLN A 29 12.45 -5.08 -6.88
CA GLN A 29 11.65 -5.90 -5.97
C GLN A 29 12.56 -6.89 -5.22
N ASN A 30 12.53 -6.85 -3.89
CA ASN A 30 13.35 -7.67 -2.97
C ASN A 30 14.81 -7.22 -2.79
N ASP A 31 15.13 -5.95 -3.06
CA ASP A 31 16.45 -5.40 -2.70
C ASP A 31 16.58 -5.30 -1.17
N ASP A 32 17.71 -5.74 -0.59
CA ASP A 32 18.03 -5.55 0.84
C ASP A 32 17.93 -4.07 1.26
N LYS A 33 18.14 -3.15 0.31
CA LYS A 33 17.96 -1.71 0.52
C LYS A 33 16.51 -1.34 0.88
N SER A 34 15.52 -2.16 0.55
CA SER A 34 14.12 -1.93 0.95
C SER A 34 13.95 -1.98 2.47
N ASN A 35 14.64 -2.91 3.15
CA ASN A 35 14.66 -2.99 4.62
C ASN A 35 15.32 -1.75 5.22
N ILE A 36 16.41 -1.27 4.60
CA ILE A 36 17.09 -0.05 5.02
C ILE A 36 16.16 1.16 4.89
N VAL A 37 15.45 1.29 3.77
CA VAL A 37 14.47 2.37 3.56
C VAL A 37 13.37 2.31 4.62
N GLU A 38 12.84 1.11 4.90
CA GLU A 38 11.79 0.94 5.91
C GLU A 38 12.29 1.37 7.30
N GLU A 39 13.53 1.02 7.66
CA GLU A 39 14.12 1.40 8.94
C GLU A 39 14.42 2.90 9.02
N ILE A 40 14.84 3.53 7.93
CA ILE A 40 15.03 4.98 7.86
C ILE A 40 13.69 5.70 8.05
N ILE A 41 12.63 5.26 7.37
CA ILE A 41 11.29 5.85 7.53
C ILE A 41 10.80 5.68 8.97
N LYS A 42 10.95 4.50 9.56
CA LYS A 42 10.61 4.25 10.97
C LYS A 42 11.42 5.15 11.91
N THR A 43 12.72 5.32 11.65
CA THR A 43 13.59 6.21 12.43
C THR A 43 13.07 7.65 12.39
N LEU A 44 12.73 8.15 11.20
CA LEU A 44 12.15 9.49 11.03
C LEU A 44 10.82 9.62 11.81
N LEU A 45 9.96 8.59 11.75
CA LEU A 45 8.69 8.58 12.47
C LEU A 45 8.87 8.53 14.00
N THR A 46 9.87 7.81 14.50
CA THR A 46 10.21 7.76 15.93
C THR A 46 10.62 9.13 16.47
N ILE A 47 11.19 10.01 15.64
CA ILE A 47 11.47 11.40 16.07
C ILE A 47 10.19 12.11 16.49
N ASN A 48 9.07 11.81 15.82
CA ASN A 48 7.77 12.38 16.18
C ASN A 48 7.20 11.81 17.49
N THR A 49 7.57 10.58 17.88
CA THR A 49 7.10 9.99 19.15
C THR A 49 7.82 10.57 20.35
N VAL A 50 9.08 10.97 20.18
CA VAL A 50 9.91 11.57 21.25
C VAL A 50 9.90 13.11 21.24
N ALA A 51 9.34 13.74 20.20
CA ALA A 51 9.19 15.18 20.14
C ALA A 51 8.17 15.69 21.16
N ASN A 52 8.38 16.92 21.64
CA ASN A 52 7.41 17.62 22.47
C ASN A 52 6.08 17.79 21.70
N GLU A 53 4.95 17.78 22.39
CA GLU A 53 3.62 17.91 21.76
C GLU A 53 3.52 19.13 20.84
N SER A 54 4.08 20.28 21.26
CA SER A 54 4.10 21.50 20.46
C SER A 54 4.90 21.41 19.15
N GLN A 55 5.75 20.39 19.01
CA GLN A 55 6.64 20.18 17.87
C GLN A 55 6.18 19.03 16.97
N LYS A 56 5.24 18.19 17.41
CA LYS A 56 4.82 17.00 16.64
C LYS A 56 4.24 17.34 15.28
N SER A 57 3.39 18.37 15.21
CA SER A 57 2.85 18.84 13.93
C SER A 57 3.94 19.35 12.99
N LEU A 58 4.97 20.01 13.52
CA LEU A 58 6.12 20.48 12.72
C LEU A 58 6.97 19.32 12.20
N VAL A 59 7.20 18.29 13.03
CA VAL A 59 7.94 17.09 12.61
C VAL A 59 7.20 16.37 11.48
N ILE A 60 5.88 16.20 11.61
CA ILE A 60 5.08 15.60 10.53
C ILE A 60 5.07 16.49 9.27
N ALA A 61 5.06 17.81 9.42
CA ALA A 61 5.14 18.73 8.28
C ALA A 61 6.45 18.59 7.46
N VAL A 62 7.50 17.99 8.03
CA VAL A 62 8.74 17.65 7.31
C VAL A 62 8.71 16.22 6.77
N ILE A 63 8.24 15.27 7.56
CA ILE A 63 8.21 13.84 7.20
C ILE A 63 7.22 13.60 6.05
N LEU A 64 6.03 14.20 6.10
CA LEU A 64 4.98 13.95 5.10
C LEU A 64 5.41 14.32 3.67
N PRO A 65 5.95 15.53 3.39
CA PRO A 65 6.51 15.84 2.07
C PRO A 65 7.63 14.89 1.66
N THR A 66 8.47 14.45 2.60
CA THR A 66 9.54 13.47 2.33
C THR A 66 8.96 12.17 1.80
N LEU A 67 7.94 11.61 2.46
CA LEU A 67 7.26 10.39 2.02
C LEU A 67 6.52 10.59 0.68
N ILE A 68 5.90 11.76 0.46
CA ILE A 68 5.23 12.07 -0.82
C ILE A 68 6.24 12.14 -1.98
N ASN A 69 7.46 12.62 -1.72
CA ASN A 69 8.50 12.63 -2.74
C ASN A 69 8.88 11.21 -3.18
N LEU A 70 8.82 10.22 -2.29
CA LEU A 70 9.08 8.82 -2.60
C LEU A 70 7.98 8.15 -3.43
N LEU A 71 6.78 8.74 -3.50
CA LEU A 71 5.70 8.27 -4.37
C LEU A 71 6.02 8.48 -5.86
N GLU A 72 5.34 7.71 -6.69
CA GLU A 72 5.32 7.93 -8.15
C GLU A 72 4.35 9.04 -8.53
N ASN A 73 4.62 9.68 -9.67
CA ASN A 73 3.74 10.70 -10.22
C ASN A 73 2.60 10.02 -11.01
N PRO A 74 1.37 10.57 -10.96
CA PRO A 74 0.29 10.12 -11.81
C PRO A 74 0.60 10.36 -13.30
N PRO A 75 -0.02 9.60 -14.23
CA PRO A 75 -1.04 8.56 -14.00
C PRO A 75 -0.43 7.23 -13.52
N LEU A 76 -0.96 6.70 -12.41
CA LEU A 76 -0.42 5.48 -11.77
C LEU A 76 -0.88 4.19 -12.47
N GLU A 77 -1.95 4.29 -13.25
CA GLU A 77 -2.51 3.22 -14.07
C GLU A 77 -1.58 2.81 -15.22
N SER A 78 -0.62 3.68 -15.56
CA SER A 78 0.38 3.39 -16.59
C SER A 78 1.43 2.36 -16.14
N TYR A 79 1.55 2.12 -14.83
CA TYR A 79 2.52 1.18 -14.28
C TYR A 79 1.93 -0.23 -14.30
N TYR A 80 2.62 -1.16 -14.96
CA TYR A 80 2.31 -2.59 -14.85
C TYR A 80 2.45 -3.07 -13.41
N GLN A 81 3.50 -2.60 -12.73
CA GLN A 81 3.75 -2.84 -11.31
C GLN A 81 4.35 -1.57 -10.71
N LEU A 82 3.81 -1.13 -9.56
CA LEU A 82 4.37 0.02 -8.86
C LEU A 82 5.73 -0.32 -8.24
N PRO A 83 6.68 0.63 -8.24
CA PRO A 83 7.95 0.46 -7.54
C PRO A 83 7.76 0.18 -6.05
N GLN A 84 8.62 -0.64 -5.47
CA GLN A 84 8.52 -1.02 -4.05
C GLN A 84 8.52 0.20 -3.11
N LEU A 85 9.30 1.23 -3.46
CA LEU A 85 9.38 2.48 -2.72
C LEU A 85 8.04 3.22 -2.64
N HIS A 86 7.25 3.18 -3.72
CA HIS A 86 5.89 3.72 -3.72
C HIS A 86 5.04 3.00 -2.68
N THR A 87 5.02 1.66 -2.72
CA THR A 87 4.22 0.83 -1.83
C THR A 87 4.59 1.05 -0.35
N ILE A 88 5.88 1.07 -0.04
CA ILE A 88 6.38 1.35 1.32
C ILE A 88 5.90 2.73 1.79
N SER A 89 6.03 3.74 0.93
CA SER A 89 5.69 5.12 1.28
C SER A 89 4.19 5.31 1.51
N VAL A 90 3.33 4.74 0.65
CA VAL A 90 1.87 4.79 0.86
C VAL A 90 1.47 4.12 2.18
N LYS A 91 2.04 2.95 2.48
CA LYS A 91 1.79 2.23 3.75
C LYS A 91 2.10 3.12 4.96
N HIS A 92 3.27 3.78 4.98
CA HIS A 92 3.64 4.66 6.09
C HIS A 92 2.79 5.93 6.17
N ILE A 93 2.40 6.51 5.03
CA ILE A 93 1.48 7.65 4.97
C ILE A 93 0.11 7.29 5.57
N LEU A 94 -0.46 6.15 5.19
CA LEU A 94 -1.75 5.68 5.72
C LEU A 94 -1.66 5.35 7.22
N SER A 95 -0.54 4.76 7.66
CA SER A 95 -0.26 4.54 9.08
C SER A 95 -0.18 5.85 9.86
N LEU A 96 0.37 6.90 9.26
CA LEU A 96 0.46 8.22 9.89
C LEU A 96 -0.92 8.88 9.99
N ALA A 97 -1.71 8.80 8.93
CA ALA A 97 -3.08 9.31 8.89
C ALA A 97 -3.99 8.68 9.94
N THR A 98 -3.80 7.39 10.23
CA THR A 98 -4.59 6.64 11.21
C THR A 98 -4.11 6.84 12.64
N SER A 99 -2.79 6.83 12.87
CA SER A 99 -2.23 6.97 14.22
C SER A 99 -2.22 8.41 14.75
N GLN A 100 -2.11 9.42 13.87
CA GLN A 100 -1.96 10.82 14.26
C GLN A 100 -2.82 11.77 13.40
N PRO A 101 -4.14 11.57 13.37
CA PRO A 101 -5.04 12.22 12.40
C PRO A 101 -5.04 13.75 12.46
N LEU A 102 -4.94 14.34 13.66
CA LEU A 102 -4.92 15.81 13.82
C LEU A 102 -3.65 16.42 13.22
N ASN A 103 -2.48 15.93 13.64
CA ASN A 103 -1.19 16.41 13.17
C ASN A 103 -1.00 16.15 11.67
N PHE A 104 -1.51 15.01 11.17
CA PHE A 104 -1.51 14.69 9.75
C PHE A 104 -2.37 15.68 8.94
N LYS A 105 -3.57 16.03 9.42
CA LYS A 105 -4.44 17.01 8.77
C LYS A 105 -3.79 18.40 8.73
N GLU A 106 -3.15 18.83 9.81
CA GLU A 106 -2.40 20.09 9.86
C GLU A 106 -1.26 20.10 8.84
N ALA A 107 -0.47 19.02 8.77
CA ALA A 107 0.62 18.89 7.81
C ALA A 107 0.12 18.87 6.36
N ILE A 108 -1.00 18.20 6.06
CA ILE A 108 -1.64 18.31 4.75
C ILE A 108 -1.98 19.77 4.43
N GLY A 109 -2.47 20.54 5.40
CA GLY A 109 -2.77 21.96 5.23
C GLY A 109 -1.60 22.75 4.62
N LEU A 110 -0.38 22.42 5.04
CA LEU A 110 0.87 23.07 4.61
C LEU A 110 1.40 22.61 3.24
N LEU A 111 0.89 21.51 2.69
CA LEU A 111 1.34 21.00 1.40
C LEU A 111 0.93 21.91 0.24
N SER A 112 1.81 22.02 -0.75
CA SER A 112 1.49 22.65 -2.04
C SER A 112 0.37 21.88 -2.76
N PRO A 113 -0.41 22.55 -3.65
CA PRO A 113 -1.46 21.87 -4.42
C PRO A 113 -0.95 20.64 -5.20
N GLN A 114 0.26 20.72 -5.75
CA GLN A 114 0.88 19.63 -6.51
C GLN A 114 1.13 18.39 -5.64
N LEU A 115 1.69 18.58 -4.44
CA LEU A 115 1.94 17.47 -3.50
C LEU A 115 0.62 16.87 -2.99
N LYS A 116 -0.41 17.70 -2.77
CA LYS A 116 -1.76 17.23 -2.40
C LYS A 116 -2.35 16.34 -3.49
N THR A 117 -2.34 16.78 -4.74
CA THR A 117 -2.86 15.99 -5.87
C THR A 117 -2.10 14.67 -6.04
N LYS A 118 -0.77 14.68 -5.88
CA LYS A 118 0.04 13.46 -5.93
C LYS A 118 -0.33 12.48 -4.82
N LEU A 119 -0.45 12.98 -3.59
CA LEU A 119 -0.88 12.19 -2.42
C LEU A 119 -2.27 11.58 -2.62
N GLU A 120 -3.25 12.39 -3.04
CA GLU A 120 -4.62 11.94 -3.29
C GLU A 120 -4.68 10.87 -4.38
N SER A 121 -3.91 11.04 -5.45
CA SER A 121 -3.83 10.06 -6.55
C SER A 121 -3.26 8.74 -6.06
N ALA A 122 -2.18 8.77 -5.27
CA ALA A 122 -1.56 7.57 -4.70
C ALA A 122 -2.49 6.83 -3.73
N ILE A 123 -3.16 7.56 -2.83
CA ILE A 123 -4.14 6.96 -1.90
C ILE A 123 -5.31 6.35 -2.66
N ARG A 124 -5.89 7.08 -3.62
CA ARG A 124 -7.01 6.60 -4.42
C ARG A 124 -6.64 5.33 -5.18
N PHE A 125 -5.48 5.33 -5.84
CA PHE A 125 -4.99 4.16 -6.56
C PHE A 125 -4.76 2.97 -5.62
N ASN A 126 -4.16 3.18 -4.45
CA ASN A 126 -3.96 2.13 -3.46
C ASN A 126 -5.28 1.50 -3.00
N VAL A 127 -6.29 2.31 -2.70
CA VAL A 127 -7.62 1.83 -2.31
C VAL A 127 -8.26 0.99 -3.43
N LEU A 128 -8.16 1.42 -4.68
CA LEU A 128 -8.68 0.67 -5.83
C LEU A 128 -7.95 -0.68 -6.00
N GLN A 129 -6.63 -0.71 -5.82
CA GLN A 129 -5.84 -1.94 -5.88
C GLN A 129 -6.19 -2.93 -4.76
N GLU A 130 -6.37 -2.44 -3.53
CA GLU A 130 -6.80 -3.26 -2.40
C GLU A 130 -8.19 -3.85 -2.63
N GLN A 131 -9.15 -3.04 -3.11
CA GLN A 131 -10.50 -3.49 -3.44
C GLN A 131 -10.48 -4.55 -4.56
N ALA A 132 -9.73 -4.32 -5.65
CA ALA A 132 -9.61 -5.28 -6.73
C ALA A 132 -8.98 -6.61 -6.26
N THR A 133 -8.01 -6.54 -5.35
CA THR A 133 -7.38 -7.73 -4.77
C THR A 133 -8.34 -8.49 -3.86
N GLN A 134 -9.11 -7.80 -3.02
CA GLN A 134 -10.14 -8.42 -2.18
C GLN A 134 -11.23 -9.10 -3.01
N GLN A 135 -11.70 -8.46 -4.09
CA GLN A 135 -12.68 -9.04 -5.00
C GLN A 135 -12.14 -10.31 -5.69
N ARG A 136 -10.90 -10.30 -6.17
CA ARG A 136 -10.25 -11.50 -6.75
C ARG A 136 -10.18 -12.64 -5.75
N LEU A 137 -9.74 -12.38 -4.52
CA LEU A 137 -9.67 -13.39 -3.45
C LEU A 137 -11.04 -13.94 -3.07
N GLN A 138 -12.09 -13.13 -3.15
CA GLN A 138 -13.46 -13.60 -2.91
C GLN A 138 -13.93 -14.52 -4.05
N GLN A 139 -13.74 -14.11 -5.31
CA GLN A 139 -14.09 -14.93 -6.48
C GLN A 139 -13.33 -16.26 -6.49
N GLU A 140 -12.05 -16.28 -6.13
CA GLU A 140 -11.27 -17.51 -6.04
C GLU A 140 -11.79 -18.44 -4.93
N ARG A 141 -12.21 -17.90 -3.79
CA ARG A 141 -12.82 -18.70 -2.73
C ARG A 141 -14.15 -19.31 -3.18
N GLU A 142 -15.00 -18.51 -3.82
CA GLU A 142 -16.28 -18.97 -4.36
C GLU A 142 -16.10 -20.07 -5.41
N ARG A 143 -15.12 -19.91 -6.32
CA ARG A 143 -14.77 -20.94 -7.32
C ARG A 143 -14.32 -22.24 -6.66
N LYS A 144 -13.42 -22.17 -5.67
CA LYS A 144 -12.94 -23.36 -4.95
C LYS A 144 -14.06 -24.08 -4.18
N VAL A 145 -14.96 -23.32 -3.56
CA VAL A 145 -16.13 -23.90 -2.88
C VAL A 145 -17.06 -24.58 -3.89
N ASN A 146 -17.32 -23.95 -5.04
CA ASN A 146 -18.17 -24.53 -6.07
C ASN A 146 -17.55 -25.81 -6.68
N GLU A 147 -16.24 -25.82 -6.94
CA GLU A 147 -15.51 -27.02 -7.40
C GLU A 147 -15.60 -28.17 -6.39
N GLN A 148 -15.47 -27.88 -5.09
CA GLN A 148 -15.63 -28.89 -4.04
C GLN A 148 -17.05 -29.44 -3.97
N LEU A 149 -18.06 -28.58 -4.13
CA LEU A 149 -19.46 -28.99 -4.18
C LEU A 149 -19.73 -29.88 -5.40
N GLU A 150 -19.20 -29.55 -6.57
CA GLU A 150 -19.34 -30.37 -7.77
C GLU A 150 -18.64 -31.72 -7.65
N LEU A 151 -17.45 -31.80 -7.03
CA LEU A 151 -16.77 -33.07 -6.75
C LEU A 151 -17.53 -33.93 -5.71
N SER A 152 -18.25 -33.30 -4.78
CA SER A 152 -19.06 -34.00 -3.78
C SER A 152 -20.38 -34.54 -4.32
N LYS A 153 -20.90 -33.94 -5.41
CA LYS A 153 -21.99 -34.50 -6.19
C LYS A 153 -21.42 -35.65 -7.00
N GLY A 154 -21.41 -36.85 -6.41
CA GLY A 154 -21.04 -38.09 -7.11
C GLY A 154 -21.77 -38.23 -8.46
N PRO A 155 -21.28 -39.08 -9.38
CA PRO A 155 -21.72 -39.12 -10.77
C PRO A 155 -23.25 -39.25 -10.84
N SER A 156 -23.91 -38.23 -11.37
CA SER A 156 -25.34 -38.26 -11.61
C SER A 156 -25.59 -39.16 -12.82
N ILE A 157 -25.96 -40.41 -12.55
CA ILE A 157 -26.41 -41.36 -13.58
C ILE A 157 -27.75 -40.84 -14.09
N VAL A 158 -27.72 -40.10 -15.20
CA VAL A 158 -28.93 -39.79 -15.96
C VAL A 158 -29.32 -41.07 -16.69
N LEU A 159 -30.24 -41.84 -16.09
CA LEU A 159 -30.94 -42.91 -16.79
C LEU A 159 -31.74 -42.28 -17.93
N LYS A 160 -31.23 -42.39 -19.16
CA LYS A 160 -32.02 -42.13 -20.37
C LYS A 160 -33.08 -43.22 -20.48
N ASN A 161 -34.25 -42.98 -19.90
CA ASN A 161 -35.44 -43.77 -20.15
C ASN A 161 -35.97 -43.46 -21.55
N ASP A 162 -35.31 -43.99 -22.57
CA ASP A 162 -35.87 -44.06 -23.93
C ASP A 162 -36.70 -45.36 -23.99
N PHE A 163 -38.00 -45.26 -23.70
CA PHE A 163 -38.96 -46.38 -23.82
C PHE A 163 -39.66 -46.41 -25.19
N SER A 164 -39.07 -45.77 -26.19
CA SER A 164 -39.61 -45.64 -27.54
C SER A 164 -39.69 -46.97 -28.32
N ASP A 165 -39.06 -48.05 -27.81
CA ASP A 165 -38.89 -49.32 -28.54
C ASP A 165 -39.89 -50.44 -28.20
N PHE A 166 -40.88 -50.22 -27.31
CA PHE A 166 -41.83 -51.28 -26.90
C PHE A 166 -43.22 -51.24 -27.57
N SER A 167 -43.47 -50.38 -28.56
CA SER A 167 -44.77 -50.34 -29.26
C SER A 167 -44.88 -51.31 -30.47
N GLY A 168 -43.98 -52.29 -30.58
CA GLY A 168 -43.84 -53.14 -31.75
C GLY A 168 -44.09 -54.64 -31.52
N PHE A 169 -45.08 -55.06 -30.74
CA PHE A 169 -45.59 -56.45 -30.81
C PHE A 169 -47.12 -56.47 -30.72
N SER A 170 -47.70 -56.77 -31.89
CA SER A 170 -49.03 -57.34 -32.22
C SER A 170 -50.08 -57.47 -31.13
#